data_AF-A0A7J6Q5B9-F1
#
_entry.id   AF-A0A7J6Q5B9-F1
#
_cell.length_a   1.000
_cell.length_b   1.000
_cell.length_c   1.000
_cell.angle_alpha   90.00
_cell.angle_beta   90.00
_cell.angle_gamma   90.00
#
_symmetry.space_group_name_H-M   'P 1'
#
loop_
_entity.id
_entity.type
_entity.pdbx_description
1 polymer ?
#
loop_
_entity_poly.entity_id
_entity_poly.type
_entity_poly.pdbx_seq_one_letter_code
_entity_poly.pdbx_strand_id
1 'polypeptide(L)'
;MYIFYKYQLHPCDIALNLATALIYLQDTPSDVLRELGELGHNAFNVVVYHTYLAHAWNDDVTIKLKDWYNEVGRLYFPSVAAMNDFVWAIFSKGRGFHLFVEERRVGRYVKKLCSLPM
;
A
#
# COMPACT_ATOMS: atom_id res chain seq x y z
N MET A 1 8.00 4.83 1.96
CA MET A 1 8.71 4.30 3.15
C MET A 1 9.17 5.37 4.14
N TYR A 2 9.50 6.61 3.73
CA TYR A 2 9.76 7.71 4.67
C TYR A 2 8.66 7.89 5.74
N ILE A 3 7.39 7.72 5.36
CA ILE A 3 6.27 7.80 6.31
C ILE A 3 6.40 6.81 7.45
N PHE A 4 6.78 5.55 7.19
CA PHE A 4 6.96 4.55 8.25
C PHE A 4 8.12 4.90 9.19
N TYR A 5 9.20 5.44 8.65
CA TYR A 5 10.31 5.94 9.46
C TYR A 5 9.89 7.12 10.34
N LYS A 6 9.16 8.11 9.77
CA LYS A 6 8.67 9.29 10.51
C LYS A 6 7.75 8.89 11.67
N TYR A 7 6.91 7.89 11.46
CA TYR A 7 5.98 7.36 12.46
C TYR A 7 6.59 6.22 13.31
N GLN A 8 7.89 5.97 13.19
CA GLN A 8 8.65 5.01 14.00
C GLN A 8 8.06 3.59 14.01
N LEU A 9 7.54 3.13 12.88
CA LEU A 9 7.07 1.75 12.75
C LEU A 9 8.24 0.78 12.96
N HIS A 10 7.97 -0.34 13.61
CA HIS A 10 8.97 -1.36 13.82
C HIS A 10 9.40 -1.96 12.47
N PRO A 11 10.70 -2.26 12.25
CA PRO A 11 11.18 -2.79 10.98
C PRO A 11 10.47 -4.05 10.49
N CYS A 12 10.06 -4.93 11.42
CA CYS A 12 9.29 -6.13 11.06
C CYS A 12 7.91 -5.79 10.48
N ASP A 13 7.22 -4.80 11.03
CA ASP A 13 5.90 -4.36 10.55
C ASP A 13 6.05 -3.69 9.18
N ILE A 14 7.12 -2.93 8.99
CA ILE A 14 7.47 -2.37 7.68
C ILE A 14 7.69 -3.49 6.66
N ALA A 15 8.49 -4.50 7.00
CA ALA A 15 8.74 -5.64 6.12
C ALA A 15 7.45 -6.41 5.80
N LEU A 16 6.59 -6.63 6.80
CA LEU A 16 5.28 -7.26 6.64
C LEU A 16 4.37 -6.46 5.70
N ASN A 17 4.29 -5.14 5.89
CA ASN A 17 3.49 -4.25 5.06
C ASN A 17 3.97 -4.22 3.61
N LEU A 18 5.29 -4.15 3.40
CA LEU A 18 5.86 -4.17 2.05
C LEU A 18 5.68 -5.54 1.37
N ALA A 19 5.88 -6.63 2.10
CA ALA A 19 5.61 -7.99 1.59
C ALA A 19 4.15 -8.16 1.16
N THR A 20 3.22 -7.70 1.99
CA THR A 20 1.78 -7.75 1.72
C THR A 20 1.42 -6.86 0.53
N ALA A 21 1.96 -5.64 0.47
CA ALA A 21 1.74 -4.73 -0.65
C ALA A 21 2.25 -5.29 -1.98
N LEU A 22 3.40 -5.97 -2.00
CA LEU A 22 3.92 -6.66 -3.18
C LEU A 22 2.96 -7.75 -3.67
N ILE A 23 2.35 -8.50 -2.75
CA ILE A 23 1.35 -9.49 -3.10
C ILE A 23 0.10 -8.83 -3.66
N TYR A 24 -0.39 -7.76 -3.04
CA TYR A 24 -1.52 -7.02 -3.57
C TYR A 24 -1.24 -6.53 -4.99
N LEU A 25 -0.05 -5.98 -5.25
CA LEU A 25 0.35 -5.50 -6.59
C LEU A 25 0.38 -6.62 -7.63
N GLN A 26 0.85 -7.81 -7.26
CA GLN A 26 0.88 -8.97 -8.15
C GLN A 26 -0.52 -9.48 -8.50
N ASP A 27 -1.43 -9.40 -7.53
CA ASP A 27 -2.80 -9.88 -7.66
C ASP A 27 -3.74 -8.83 -8.27
N THR A 28 -3.34 -7.55 -8.32
CA THR A 28 -4.15 -6.46 -8.89
C THR A 28 -4.24 -6.60 -10.41
N PRO A 29 -5.46 -6.75 -10.97
CA PRO A 29 -5.65 -6.85 -12.41
C PRO A 29 -5.19 -5.59 -13.17
N SER A 30 -4.51 -5.77 -14.31
CA SER A 30 -3.93 -4.66 -15.07
C SER A 30 -4.98 -3.73 -15.69
N ASP A 31 -6.18 -4.23 -15.97
CA ASP A 31 -7.35 -3.48 -16.40
C ASP A 31 -7.79 -2.46 -15.33
N VAL A 32 -7.75 -2.81 -14.04
CA VAL A 32 -8.06 -1.88 -12.96
C VAL A 32 -7.09 -0.70 -12.95
N LEU A 33 -5.79 -0.95 -13.14
CA LEU A 33 -4.79 0.12 -13.20
C LEU A 33 -4.99 1.03 -14.42
N ARG A 34 -5.45 0.49 -15.55
CA ARG A 34 -5.80 1.27 -16.74
C ARG A 34 -7.05 2.13 -16.53
N GLU A 35 -8.05 1.62 -15.84
CA GLU A 35 -9.26 2.39 -15.48
C GLU A 35 -8.95 3.59 -14.58
N LEU A 36 -7.91 3.49 -13.75
CA LEU A 36 -7.45 4.57 -12.87
C LEU A 36 -6.66 5.67 -13.60
N GLY A 37 -6.49 5.56 -14.93
CA GLY A 37 -5.89 6.60 -15.77
C GLY A 37 -4.45 6.93 -15.41
N GLU A 38 -4.08 8.21 -15.48
CA GLU A 38 -2.71 8.68 -15.21
C GLU A 38 -2.21 8.30 -13.80
N LEU A 39 -3.10 8.29 -12.81
CA LEU A 39 -2.77 7.91 -11.44
C LEU A 39 -2.48 6.41 -11.30
N GLY A 40 -3.17 5.57 -12.08
CA GLY A 40 -2.93 4.12 -12.15
C GLY A 40 -1.69 3.73 -12.95
N HIS A 41 -1.25 4.59 -13.88
CA HIS A 41 0.03 4.42 -14.58
C HIS A 41 1.22 4.96 -13.78
N ASN A 42 0.97 5.74 -12.72
CA ASN A 42 2.02 6.21 -11.84
C ASN A 42 2.41 5.10 -10.85
N ALA A 43 3.54 4.44 -11.12
CA ALA A 43 4.06 3.34 -10.30
C ALA A 43 4.26 3.73 -8.82
N PHE A 44 4.63 4.99 -8.54
CA PHE A 44 4.76 5.46 -7.17
C PHE A 44 3.41 5.45 -6.44
N ASN A 45 2.36 6.01 -7.04
CA ASN A 45 1.01 6.02 -6.44
C ASN A 45 0.51 4.59 -6.22
N VAL A 46 0.63 3.75 -7.23
CA VAL A 46 0.18 2.35 -7.16
C VAL A 46 0.86 1.62 -5.99
N VAL A 47 2.20 1.71 -5.87
CA VAL A 47 2.94 1.11 -4.75
C VAL A 47 2.54 1.71 -3.40
N VAL A 48 2.45 3.04 -3.30
CA VAL A 48 2.15 3.74 -2.05
C VAL A 48 0.78 3.35 -1.51
N TYR A 49 -0.25 3.31 -2.35
CA TYR A 49 -1.61 3.05 -1.88
C TYR A 49 -1.91 1.56 -1.69
N HIS A 50 -1.19 0.66 -2.35
CA HIS A 50 -1.17 -0.75 -1.95
C HIS A 50 -0.48 -0.93 -0.60
N THR A 51 0.58 -0.17 -0.33
CA THR A 51 1.27 -0.15 0.98
C THR A 51 0.37 0.41 2.07
N TYR A 52 -0.41 1.45 1.79
CA TYR A 52 -1.43 1.96 2.71
C TYR A 52 -2.46 0.88 3.07
N LEU A 53 -3.01 0.16 2.08
CA LEU A 53 -3.97 -0.92 2.34
C LEU A 53 -3.36 -2.07 3.15
N ALA A 54 -2.09 -2.39 2.93
CA ALA A 54 -1.40 -3.40 3.71
C ALA A 54 -1.24 -2.96 5.17
N HIS A 55 -0.82 -1.71 5.38
CA HIS A 55 -0.70 -1.10 6.70
C HIS A 55 -2.04 -1.02 7.44
N ALA A 56 -3.12 -0.69 6.73
CA ALA A 56 -4.47 -0.67 7.27
C ALA A 56 -4.99 -2.06 7.66
N TRP A 57 -4.41 -3.13 7.11
CA TRP A 57 -4.78 -4.51 7.42
C TRP A 57 -3.92 -5.12 8.53
N ASN A 58 -2.60 -4.91 8.50
CA ASN A 58 -1.67 -5.60 9.38
C ASN A 58 -1.48 -4.94 10.75
N ASP A 59 -1.64 -3.61 10.83
CA ASP A 59 -1.28 -2.86 12.03
C ASP A 59 -2.51 -2.48 12.87
N ASP A 60 -2.43 -2.70 14.18
CA ASP A 60 -3.47 -2.32 15.15
C ASP A 60 -3.73 -0.80 15.16
N VAL A 61 -2.68 -0.01 14.88
CA VAL A 61 -2.74 1.45 14.81
C VAL A 61 -2.28 1.93 13.46
N THR A 62 -3.24 2.15 12.55
CA THR A 62 -2.95 2.64 11.21
C THR A 62 -2.68 4.15 11.21
N ILE A 63 -1.63 4.58 10.52
CA ILE A 63 -1.40 5.97 10.14
C ILE A 63 -2.59 6.43 9.28
N LYS A 64 -3.28 7.50 9.70
CA LYS A 64 -4.53 7.92 9.07
C LYS A 64 -4.31 8.34 7.63
N LEU A 65 -5.29 8.09 6.76
CA LEU A 65 -5.22 8.47 5.35
C LEU A 65 -4.88 9.96 5.15
N LYS A 66 -5.38 10.85 6.02
CA LYS A 66 -5.05 12.28 6.01
C LYS A 66 -3.55 12.55 6.19
N ASP A 67 -2.85 11.74 6.98
CA ASP A 67 -1.42 11.88 7.18
C ASP A 67 -0.64 11.46 5.93
N TRP A 68 -1.05 10.36 5.29
CA TRP A 68 -0.52 9.97 3.97
C TRP A 68 -0.72 11.07 2.92
N TYR A 69 -1.87 11.75 2.94
CA TYR A 69 -2.12 12.90 2.08
C TYR A 69 -1.14 14.03 2.33
N ASN A 70 -0.93 14.40 3.60
CA ASN A 70 -0.05 15.50 3.96
C ASN A 70 1.42 15.23 3.59
N GLU A 71 1.87 13.98 3.75
CA GLU A 71 3.26 13.60 3.48
C GLU A 71 3.54 13.42 1.98
N VAL A 72 2.67 12.71 1.26
CA VAL A 72 2.93 12.33 -0.14
C VAL A 72 1.75 12.56 -1.08
N GLY A 73 0.51 12.42 -0.60
CA GLY A 73 -0.67 12.44 -1.48
C GLY A 73 -0.99 13.81 -2.08
N ARG A 74 -0.70 14.91 -1.38
CA ARG A 74 -0.98 16.28 -1.85
C ARG A 74 -0.30 16.66 -3.18
N LEU A 75 0.74 15.90 -3.58
CA LEU A 75 1.44 16.10 -4.85
C LEU A 75 0.69 15.50 -6.04
N TYR A 76 -0.20 14.54 -5.80
CA TYR A 76 -0.87 13.75 -6.84
C TYR A 76 -2.39 13.87 -6.79
N PHE A 77 -2.95 14.23 -5.63
CA PHE A 77 -4.38 14.32 -5.40
C PHE A 77 -4.76 15.75 -5.03
N PRO A 78 -5.85 16.30 -5.60
CA PRO A 78 -6.31 17.65 -5.28
C PRO A 78 -6.93 17.76 -3.88
N SER A 79 -7.32 16.63 -3.28
CA SER A 79 -7.90 16.57 -1.94
C SER A 79 -7.74 15.18 -1.31
N VAL A 80 -7.91 15.10 0.01
CA VAL A 80 -7.97 13.82 0.74
C VAL A 80 -9.12 12.95 0.23
N ALA A 81 -10.24 13.55 -0.16
CA ALA A 81 -11.40 12.82 -0.71
C ALA A 81 -11.05 12.14 -2.05
N ALA A 82 -10.40 12.86 -2.98
CA ALA A 82 -9.96 12.28 -4.24
C ALA A 82 -8.95 11.15 -4.03
N MET A 83 -8.06 11.29 -3.04
CA MET A 83 -7.14 10.23 -2.65
C MET A 83 -7.86 9.01 -2.06
N ASN A 84 -8.89 9.25 -1.23
CA ASN A 84 -9.74 8.19 -0.70
C ASN A 84 -10.47 7.43 -1.80
N ASP A 85 -11.01 8.12 -2.81
CA ASP A 85 -11.70 7.49 -3.94
C ASP A 85 -10.74 6.58 -4.73
N PHE A 86 -9.48 7.01 -4.91
CA PHE A 86 -8.45 6.21 -5.55
C PHE A 86 -8.08 4.96 -4.73
N VAL A 87 -7.86 5.11 -3.43
CA VAL A 87 -7.60 3.98 -2.52
C VAL A 87 -8.79 3.01 -2.51
N TRP A 88 -10.00 3.55 -2.48
CA TRP A 88 -11.23 2.77 -2.52
C TRP A 88 -11.37 1.99 -3.82
N ALA A 89 -11.02 2.58 -4.96
CA ALA A 89 -11.02 1.88 -6.24
C ALA A 89 -10.00 0.73 -6.28
N ILE A 90 -8.79 0.92 -5.73
CA ILE A 90 -7.82 -0.18 -5.59
C ILE A 90 -8.38 -1.28 -4.69
N PHE A 91 -8.96 -0.92 -3.55
CA PHE A 91 -9.50 -1.91 -2.61
C PHE A 91 -10.71 -2.67 -3.16
N SER A 92 -11.67 -1.96 -3.74
CA SER A 92 -12.91 -2.56 -4.25
C SER A 92 -12.69 -3.30 -5.55
N LYS A 93 -12.09 -2.67 -6.56
CA LYS A 93 -11.91 -3.26 -7.89
C LYS A 93 -10.63 -4.07 -8.01
N GLY A 94 -9.51 -3.54 -7.50
CA GLY A 94 -8.21 -4.20 -7.59
C GLY A 94 -8.09 -5.41 -6.67
N ARG A 95 -8.66 -5.33 -5.48
CA ARG A 95 -8.62 -6.38 -4.45
C ARG A 95 -9.92 -7.11 -4.25
N GLY A 96 -11.01 -6.72 -4.92
CA GLY A 96 -12.31 -7.37 -4.78
C GLY A 96 -12.84 -7.34 -3.35
N PHE A 97 -12.52 -6.31 -2.56
CA PHE A 97 -12.79 -6.21 -1.11
C PHE A 97 -12.02 -7.19 -0.21
N HIS A 98 -10.94 -7.81 -0.70
CA HIS A 98 -10.15 -8.78 0.07
C HIS A 98 -8.73 -8.26 0.36
N LEU A 99 -8.44 -7.98 1.64
CA LEU A 99 -7.10 -7.67 2.13
C LEU A 99 -6.38 -8.88 2.74
N PHE A 100 -7.10 -9.96 3.05
CA PHE A 100 -6.47 -11.17 3.58
C PHE A 100 -5.43 -11.72 2.59
N VAL A 101 -4.27 -12.09 3.12
CA VAL A 101 -3.21 -12.79 2.40
C VAL A 101 -2.76 -13.99 3.22
N GLU A 102 -2.60 -15.13 2.56
CA GLU A 102 -2.09 -16.35 3.19
C GLU A 102 -0.66 -16.13 3.73
N GLU A 103 -0.44 -16.45 5.01
CA GLU A 103 0.85 -16.28 5.69
C GLU A 103 2.02 -16.91 4.93
N ARG A 104 1.80 -18.06 4.28
CA ARG A 104 2.83 -18.76 3.50
C ARG A 104 3.36 -17.90 2.34
N ARG A 105 2.49 -17.10 1.71
CA ARG A 105 2.89 -16.18 0.62
C ARG A 105 3.68 -15.00 1.18
N VAL A 106 3.24 -14.45 2.30
CA VAL A 106 3.87 -13.31 2.97
C VAL A 106 5.25 -13.67 3.51
N GLY A 107 5.37 -14.82 4.18
CA GLY A 107 6.60 -15.26 4.83
C GLY A 107 7.79 -15.40 3.88
N ARG A 108 7.55 -15.75 2.60
CA ARG A 108 8.60 -15.79 1.58
C ARG A 108 9.20 -14.40 1.31
N TYR A 109 8.35 -13.38 1.21
CA TYR A 109 8.79 -12.00 0.95
C TYR A 109 9.41 -11.36 2.17
N VAL A 110 8.83 -11.54 3.36
CA VAL A 110 9.40 -11.03 4.61
C VAL A 110 10.81 -11.58 4.82
N LYS A 111 11.01 -12.90 4.67
CA LYS A 111 12.34 -13.52 4.82
C LYS A 111 13.36 -12.92 3.86
N LYS A 112 12.96 -12.61 2.63
CA LYS A 112 13.82 -11.96 1.63
C LYS A 112 14.13 -10.51 2.00
N LEU A 113 13.13 -9.74 2.41
CA LEU A 113 13.28 -8.33 2.80
C LEU A 113 14.15 -8.18 4.05
N CYS A 114 13.96 -9.03 5.04
CA CYS A 114 14.75 -9.04 6.28
C CYS A 114 16.17 -9.60 6.10
N SER A 115 16.47 -10.27 4.98
CA SER A 115 17.81 -10.79 4.68
C SER A 115 18.72 -9.79 3.95
N LEU A 116 18.20 -8.65 3.53
CA LEU A 116 19.00 -7.60 2.89
C LEU A 116 19.77 -6.84 3.98
N PRO A 117 21.08 -6.54 3.79
CA PRO A 117 21.82 -5.71 4.72
C PRO A 117 21.17 -4.32 4.79
N MET A 118 21.00 -3.81 6.02
CA MET A 118 20.52 -2.45 6.28
C MET A 118 21.55 -1.39 5.90
#